data_AF-A0A6A5STP1-F1
#
_entry.id   AF-A0A6A5STP1-F1
#
_cell.length_a   1.000
_cell.length_b   1.000
_cell.length_c   1.000
_cell.angle_alpha   90.00
_cell.angle_beta   90.00
_cell.angle_gamma   90.00
#
_symmetry.space_group_name_H-M   'P 1'
#
loop_
_entity.id
_entity.type
_entity.pdbx_description
1 polymer ?
#
loop_
_entity_poly.entity_id
_entity_poly.type
_entity_poly.pdbx_seq_one_letter_code
_entity_poly.pdbx_strand_id
1 'polypeptide(L)'
;MAANPDTILLEVNILGDLNDQNRHILSKDACVFLALLHRTFNERRKALLQRRVARQAELDKGNLLDFLPETKSIRENDAWKGAPPAPGLVDRRVEITGPTDRKMVVNALNSNVWTYMADFEDSSAPTWDNMINGQLNLYDAIRRQVDFKQGEKEYKLRTDRTLPTLIARARGWHLEEKHFTVDGEPISGSLFDFGLYFFHNAHELVKRGTGPYFYLPKMESHLEARLWNDAFNLAQDYIGMRRGTIRGTVLIETITAAFEMDEIIFELRDHSAGLNCGRWDYIFSTIKRFRQNPNFVLPDRDSVTMTSPFMDAYVKLLIKTCHKRGVHAMGGMAAQIPIKNDQQANDAAMAKVRSDKVREARAGHDGTWVAHPALAAIASEVFNEHMPAPNQMHVRREDVHITANDLLNMNVPGKVTEDGIRKNLDIGLSYMEAWVRGVGCVPINYLMEDAATAEVSRSQLWQWTRHNVETAEGKKVTKDYALRLLHEQAQKLSEKAPKGNKFHLAAKYFEGQVTGEDYAEFLTSLLYDEITNVGPPKGASKL
;
A
#
# COMPACT_ATOMS: atom_id res chain seq x y z
N MET A 1 19.44 31.43 -15.03
CA MET A 1 19.07 32.13 -13.77
C MET A 1 18.06 31.24 -13.08
N ALA A 2 18.33 30.78 -11.86
CA ALA A 2 17.32 30.06 -11.08
C ALA A 2 16.11 31.01 -10.89
N ALA A 3 14.90 30.53 -11.16
CA ALA A 3 13.69 31.32 -10.96
C ALA A 3 13.59 31.75 -9.49
N ASN A 4 13.14 32.98 -9.24
CA ASN A 4 13.00 33.51 -7.88
C ASN A 4 12.03 32.59 -7.09
N PRO A 5 12.43 32.04 -5.92
CA PRO A 5 11.57 31.22 -5.07
C PRO A 5 10.22 31.87 -4.77
N ASP A 6 10.17 33.19 -4.57
CA ASP A 6 8.92 33.91 -4.31
C ASP A 6 7.96 33.86 -5.48
N THR A 7 8.49 33.88 -6.71
CA THR A 7 7.69 33.74 -7.93
C THR A 7 7.14 32.33 -8.08
N ILE A 8 7.92 31.30 -7.74
CA ILE A 8 7.44 29.91 -7.77
C ILE A 8 6.37 29.69 -6.69
N LEU A 9 6.50 30.33 -5.53
CA LEU A 9 5.56 30.19 -4.43
C LEU A 9 4.31 31.08 -4.55
N LEU A 10 4.17 31.85 -5.64
CA LEU A 10 2.89 32.47 -5.98
C LEU A 10 1.82 31.37 -6.07
N GLU A 11 0.69 31.62 -5.41
CA GLU A 11 -0.47 30.71 -5.35
C GLU A 11 -0.21 29.35 -4.69
N VAL A 12 0.88 29.23 -3.92
CA VAL A 12 1.14 28.07 -3.06
C VAL A 12 0.67 28.38 -1.64
N ASN A 13 -0.25 27.59 -1.11
CA ASN A 13 -0.80 27.78 0.24
C ASN A 13 -0.65 26.52 1.09
N ILE A 14 -0.34 26.75 2.37
CA ILE A 14 -0.42 25.75 3.43
C ILE A 14 -1.67 26.07 4.25
N LEU A 15 -2.59 25.12 4.30
CA LEU A 15 -3.84 25.20 5.04
C LEU A 15 -3.81 24.36 6.31
N GLY A 16 -2.86 23.44 6.44
CA GLY A 16 -2.63 22.69 7.68
C GLY A 16 -1.88 23.51 8.73
N ASP A 17 -2.06 23.15 9.99
CA ASP A 17 -1.35 23.81 11.09
C ASP A 17 0.07 23.29 11.25
N LEU A 18 0.99 24.21 11.50
CA LEU A 18 2.41 23.90 11.74
C LEU A 18 2.79 24.37 13.13
N ASN A 19 3.61 23.56 13.79
CA ASN A 19 4.21 23.89 15.08
C ASN A 19 5.73 24.05 14.92
N ASP A 20 6.40 24.50 15.99
CA ASP A 20 7.84 24.77 15.96
C ASP A 20 8.69 23.54 15.67
N GLN A 21 8.19 22.34 15.97
CA GLN A 21 8.91 21.09 15.72
C GLN A 21 8.85 20.69 14.24
N ASN A 22 7.70 20.87 13.58
CA ASN A 22 7.50 20.35 12.23
C ASN A 22 7.53 21.40 11.11
N ARG A 23 7.56 22.71 11.45
CA ARG A 23 7.63 23.80 10.46
C ARG A 23 8.77 23.64 9.45
N HIS A 24 9.93 23.15 9.88
CA HIS A 24 11.10 22.99 9.01
C HIS A 24 10.90 21.91 7.92
N ILE A 25 9.94 21.00 8.07
CA ILE A 25 9.57 20.02 7.05
C ILE A 25 8.93 20.72 5.84
N LEU A 26 8.16 21.79 6.06
CA LEU A 26 7.65 22.67 5.01
C LEU A 26 8.48 23.95 4.94
N SER A 27 9.80 23.81 4.80
CA SER A 27 10.66 24.95 4.50
C SER A 27 10.28 25.58 3.16
N LYS A 28 10.70 26.84 2.96
CA LYS A 28 10.46 27.56 1.70
C LYS A 28 10.96 26.78 0.48
N ASP A 29 12.15 26.21 0.56
CA ASP A 29 12.75 25.42 -0.53
C ASP A 29 12.03 24.08 -0.76
N ALA A 30 11.54 23.43 0.31
CA ALA A 30 10.72 22.23 0.18
C ALA A 30 9.39 22.56 -0.53
N CYS A 31 8.77 23.69 -0.19
CA CYS A 31 7.54 24.15 -0.84
C CYS A 31 7.76 24.48 -2.32
N VAL A 32 8.90 25.08 -2.67
CA VAL A 32 9.28 25.34 -4.08
C VAL A 32 9.38 24.02 -4.85
N PHE A 33 10.03 23.02 -4.26
CA PHE A 33 10.17 21.71 -4.88
C PHE A 33 8.82 21.00 -5.05
N LEU A 34 7.96 21.03 -4.04
CA LEU A 34 6.60 20.48 -4.13
C LEU A 34 5.75 21.18 -5.21
N ALA A 35 5.83 22.51 -5.31
CA ALA A 35 5.14 23.27 -6.34
C ALA A 35 5.63 22.91 -7.75
N LEU A 36 6.94 22.73 -7.92
CA LEU A 36 7.52 22.25 -9.18
C LEU A 36 7.00 20.86 -9.55
N LEU A 37 7.00 19.91 -8.61
CA LEU A 37 6.46 18.57 -8.83
C LEU A 37 4.97 18.63 -9.23
N HIS A 38 4.17 19.41 -8.51
CA HIS A 38 2.75 19.58 -8.79
C HIS A 38 2.53 20.10 -10.22
N ARG A 39 3.11 21.25 -10.55
CA ARG A 39 2.92 21.91 -11.85
C ARG A 39 3.43 21.09 -13.03
N THR A 40 4.43 20.24 -12.79
CA THR A 40 4.96 19.36 -13.86
C THR A 40 4.10 18.13 -14.09
N PHE A 41 3.52 17.55 -13.03
CA PHE A 41 2.99 16.17 -13.10
C PHE A 41 1.51 16.02 -12.78
N ASN A 42 0.85 16.98 -12.11
CA ASN A 42 -0.52 16.81 -11.63
C ASN A 42 -1.53 16.65 -12.78
N GLU A 43 -1.37 17.39 -13.87
CA GLU A 43 -2.22 17.24 -15.07
C GLU A 43 -2.14 15.83 -15.66
N ARG A 44 -0.93 15.30 -15.80
CA ARG A 44 -0.73 13.93 -16.29
C ARG A 44 -1.28 12.89 -15.30
N ARG A 45 -1.13 13.10 -13.99
CA ARG A 45 -1.74 12.25 -12.96
C ARG A 45 -3.26 12.20 -13.14
N LYS A 46 -3.93 13.35 -13.24
CA LYS A 46 -5.38 13.45 -13.44
C LYS A 46 -5.82 12.75 -14.73
N ALA A 47 -5.07 12.94 -15.83
CA ALA A 47 -5.35 12.25 -17.09
C ALA A 47 -5.27 10.72 -16.97
N LEU A 48 -4.29 10.19 -16.21
CA LEU A 48 -4.18 8.76 -15.94
C LEU A 48 -5.34 8.25 -15.06
N LEU A 49 -5.76 9.00 -14.05
CA LEU A 49 -6.94 8.66 -13.25
C LEU A 49 -8.23 8.63 -14.10
N GLN A 50 -8.41 9.57 -15.02
CA GLN A 50 -9.53 9.53 -15.97
C GLN A 50 -9.44 8.31 -16.91
N ARG A 51 -8.23 7.89 -17.28
CA ARG A 51 -8.02 6.68 -18.07
C ARG A 51 -8.44 5.41 -17.32
N ARG A 52 -8.29 5.36 -15.99
CA ARG A 52 -8.84 4.28 -15.15
C ARG A 52 -10.37 4.23 -15.25
N VAL A 53 -11.04 5.38 -15.21
CA VAL A 53 -12.51 5.47 -15.38
C VAL A 53 -12.94 4.93 -16.74
N ALA A 54 -12.27 5.35 -17.81
CA ALA A 54 -12.55 4.85 -19.16
C ALA A 54 -12.33 3.34 -19.26
N ARG A 55 -11.23 2.82 -18.69
CA ARG A 55 -10.95 1.37 -18.67
C ARG A 55 -12.01 0.60 -17.89
N GLN A 56 -12.47 1.13 -16.76
CA GLN A 56 -13.55 0.51 -15.99
C GLN A 56 -14.86 0.45 -16.78
N ALA A 57 -15.20 1.50 -17.52
CA ALA A 57 -16.40 1.50 -18.35
C ALA A 57 -16.36 0.40 -19.44
N GLU A 58 -15.17 0.08 -19.96
CA GLU A 58 -14.98 -1.04 -20.88
C GLU A 58 -15.14 -2.40 -20.20
N LEU A 59 -14.61 -2.57 -18.98
CA LEU A 59 -14.80 -3.79 -18.20
C LEU A 59 -16.27 -4.01 -17.82
N ASP A 60 -16.99 -2.93 -17.48
CA ASP A 60 -18.42 -2.98 -17.14
C ASP A 60 -19.28 -3.40 -18.35
N LYS A 61 -18.79 -3.21 -19.59
CA LYS A 61 -19.42 -3.73 -20.82
C LYS A 61 -19.12 -5.21 -21.09
N GLY A 62 -18.31 -5.86 -20.26
CA GLY A 62 -17.95 -7.27 -20.38
C GLY A 62 -16.61 -7.53 -21.08
N ASN A 63 -15.83 -6.50 -21.43
CA ASN A 63 -14.48 -6.72 -21.93
C ASN A 63 -13.59 -7.32 -20.84
N LEU A 64 -12.75 -8.28 -21.19
CA LEU A 64 -11.80 -8.89 -20.28
C LEU A 64 -10.40 -8.28 -20.42
N LEU A 65 -9.56 -8.50 -19.40
CA LEU A 65 -8.16 -8.11 -19.43
C LEU A 65 -7.33 -9.14 -20.22
N ASP A 66 -6.31 -8.66 -20.92
CA ASP A 66 -5.30 -9.48 -21.59
C ASP A 66 -3.99 -8.69 -21.65
N PHE A 67 -2.89 -9.37 -21.95
CA PHE A 67 -1.59 -8.76 -22.18
C PHE A 67 -1.63 -7.87 -23.43
N LEU A 68 -1.02 -6.69 -23.35
CA LEU A 68 -1.09 -5.68 -24.40
C LEU A 68 -0.33 -6.12 -25.68
N PRO A 69 -0.97 -6.19 -26.86
CA PRO A 69 -0.28 -6.53 -28.11
C PRO A 69 0.79 -5.51 -28.51
N GLU A 70 0.54 -4.21 -28.26
CA GLU A 70 1.40 -3.10 -28.66
C GLU A 70 2.76 -3.08 -27.94
N THR A 71 2.86 -3.67 -26.75
CA THR A 71 4.10 -3.76 -25.96
C THR A 71 4.74 -5.15 -25.98
N LYS A 72 4.26 -6.05 -26.85
CA LYS A 72 4.80 -7.41 -26.99
C LYS A 72 6.33 -7.45 -27.16
N SER A 73 6.88 -6.50 -27.91
CA SER A 73 8.33 -6.38 -28.13
C SER A 73 9.12 -6.10 -26.85
N ILE A 74 8.53 -5.47 -25.83
CA ILE A 74 9.15 -5.28 -24.52
C ILE A 74 9.22 -6.63 -23.79
N ARG A 75 8.11 -7.38 -23.77
CA ARG A 75 8.02 -8.66 -23.05
C ARG A 75 8.94 -9.74 -23.65
N GLU A 76 9.01 -9.81 -24.97
CA GLU A 76 9.80 -10.84 -25.68
C GLU A 76 11.29 -10.51 -25.82
N ASN A 77 11.71 -9.28 -25.54
CA ASN A 77 13.12 -8.90 -25.62
C ASN A 77 13.86 -9.28 -24.33
N ASP A 78 14.75 -10.26 -24.40
CA ASP A 78 15.55 -10.74 -23.26
C ASP A 78 16.82 -9.91 -22.99
N ALA A 79 17.15 -8.97 -23.87
CA ALA A 79 18.38 -8.17 -23.78
C ALA A 79 18.33 -7.09 -22.69
N TRP A 80 17.13 -6.71 -22.22
CA TRP A 80 16.99 -5.70 -21.17
C TRP A 80 16.73 -6.32 -19.79
N LYS A 81 17.23 -5.63 -18.77
CA LYS A 81 17.06 -5.94 -17.34
C LYS A 81 16.72 -4.64 -16.60
N GLY A 82 16.18 -4.76 -15.39
CA GLY A 82 16.08 -3.65 -14.45
C GLY A 82 17.44 -3.34 -13.81
N ALA A 83 17.47 -2.29 -13.01
CA ALA A 83 18.64 -1.88 -12.26
C ALA A 83 19.10 -2.97 -11.28
N PRO A 84 20.42 -3.14 -11.09
CA PRO A 84 20.92 -4.05 -10.08
C PRO A 84 20.48 -3.58 -8.67
N PRO A 85 20.41 -4.51 -7.69
CA PRO A 85 20.07 -4.18 -6.32
C PRO A 85 20.93 -3.05 -5.76
N ALA A 86 20.27 -2.02 -5.21
CA ALA A 86 20.95 -0.88 -4.61
C ALA A 86 21.54 -1.23 -3.22
N PRO A 87 22.45 -0.40 -2.68
CA PRO A 87 22.98 -0.58 -1.33
C PRO A 87 21.87 -0.69 -0.28
N GLY A 88 21.90 -1.75 0.55
CA GLY A 88 20.86 -2.03 1.53
C GLY A 88 19.61 -2.75 0.99
N LEU A 89 19.53 -3.01 -0.33
CA LEU A 89 18.44 -3.77 -0.98
C LEU A 89 18.91 -5.08 -1.62
N VAL A 90 20.15 -5.52 -1.39
CA VAL A 90 20.68 -6.79 -1.96
C VAL A 90 19.99 -8.01 -1.32
N ASP A 91 19.85 -7.98 0.00
CA ASP A 91 19.13 -8.97 0.81
C ASP A 91 17.92 -8.29 1.46
N ARG A 92 16.73 -8.79 1.15
CA ARG A 92 15.45 -8.25 1.59
C ARG A 92 14.57 -9.34 2.19
N ARG A 93 15.18 -10.41 2.72
CA ARG A 93 14.46 -11.64 3.06
C ARG A 93 13.26 -11.45 3.99
N VAL A 94 13.34 -10.49 4.91
CA VAL A 94 12.21 -10.09 5.75
C VAL A 94 12.13 -8.57 5.80
N GLU A 95 10.95 -8.04 5.47
CA GLU A 95 10.61 -6.63 5.62
C GLU A 95 9.49 -6.50 6.67
N ILE A 96 9.65 -5.56 7.60
CA ILE A 96 8.55 -5.16 8.47
C ILE A 96 7.84 -3.95 7.87
N THR A 97 6.51 -3.89 7.99
CA THR A 97 5.71 -2.74 7.56
C THR A 97 5.08 -2.07 8.77
N GLY A 98 4.85 -0.76 8.71
CA GLY A 98 4.10 -0.08 9.75
C GLY A 98 4.04 1.44 9.58
N PRO A 99 3.17 2.10 10.36
CA PRO A 99 2.92 3.52 10.24
C PRO A 99 4.14 4.34 10.64
N THR A 100 4.12 5.62 10.29
CA THR A 100 5.19 6.58 10.54
C THR A 100 5.15 7.22 11.94
N ASP A 101 4.35 6.67 12.86
CA ASP A 101 4.35 7.08 14.26
C ASP A 101 5.72 6.89 14.90
N ARG A 102 6.20 7.88 15.66
CA ARG A 102 7.57 7.90 16.21
C ARG A 102 7.93 6.62 16.98
N LYS A 103 7.00 6.13 17.79
CA LYS A 103 7.15 4.87 18.54
C LYS A 103 7.29 3.66 17.62
N MET A 104 6.50 3.63 16.55
CA MET A 104 6.49 2.51 15.61
C MET A 104 7.72 2.51 14.73
N VAL A 105 8.18 3.70 14.30
CA VAL A 105 9.47 3.86 13.60
C VAL A 105 10.63 3.31 14.43
N VAL A 106 10.75 3.67 15.71
CA VAL A 106 11.81 3.13 16.59
C VAL A 106 11.71 1.61 16.74
N ASN A 107 10.50 1.09 16.99
CA ASN A 107 10.31 -0.35 17.18
C ASN A 107 10.61 -1.15 15.89
N ALA A 108 10.19 -0.65 14.73
CA ALA A 108 10.43 -1.27 13.45
C ALA A 108 11.93 -1.30 13.11
N LEU A 109 12.63 -0.17 13.29
CA LEU A 109 14.10 -0.11 13.10
C LEU A 109 14.88 -1.00 14.08
N ASN A 110 14.31 -1.28 15.25
CA ASN A 110 14.90 -2.21 16.21
C ASN A 110 14.53 -3.69 15.97
N SER A 111 13.64 -3.99 15.03
CA SER A 111 13.15 -5.35 14.74
C SER A 111 14.15 -6.17 13.92
N ASN A 112 14.26 -7.48 14.15
CA ASN A 112 15.22 -8.34 13.45
C ASN A 112 14.82 -8.64 11.99
N VAL A 113 14.93 -7.62 11.14
CA VAL A 113 14.55 -7.62 9.73
C VAL A 113 15.60 -6.88 8.90
N TRP A 114 15.55 -7.02 7.58
CA TRP A 114 16.50 -6.39 6.66
C TRP A 114 16.04 -5.02 6.22
N THR A 115 14.74 -4.83 6.06
CA THR A 115 14.15 -3.55 5.65
C THR A 115 12.92 -3.21 6.50
N TYR A 116 12.62 -1.92 6.56
CA TYR A 116 11.41 -1.37 7.16
C TYR A 116 10.71 -0.49 6.14
N MET A 117 9.48 -0.88 5.77
CA MET A 117 8.58 -0.04 5.00
C MET A 117 7.80 0.89 5.94
N ALA A 118 8.20 2.15 5.98
CA ALA A 118 7.50 3.21 6.70
C ALA A 118 6.35 3.75 5.85
N ASP A 119 5.14 3.69 6.38
CA ASP A 119 3.94 3.76 5.58
C ASP A 119 3.10 5.03 5.80
N PHE A 120 2.95 5.81 4.72
CA PHE A 120 2.01 6.93 4.63
C PHE A 120 0.67 6.55 4.00
N GLU A 121 0.50 5.30 3.58
CA GLU A 121 -0.65 4.81 2.83
C GLU A 121 -1.58 3.96 3.71
N ASP A 122 -1.86 2.70 3.39
CA ASP A 122 -2.99 1.95 3.96
C ASP A 122 -2.97 1.73 5.47
N SER A 123 -1.79 1.70 6.10
CA SER A 123 -1.70 1.60 7.56
C SER A 123 -1.71 2.97 8.26
N SER A 124 -1.93 4.06 7.53
CA SER A 124 -2.01 5.42 8.05
C SER A 124 -3.32 6.08 7.67
N ALA A 125 -3.98 6.70 8.65
CA ALA A 125 -5.04 7.66 8.35
C ALA A 125 -4.36 8.99 8.00
N PRO A 126 -4.55 9.55 6.79
CA PRO A 126 -3.79 10.70 6.30
C PRO A 126 -4.29 12.03 6.88
N THR A 127 -4.44 12.12 8.20
CA THR A 127 -4.59 13.41 8.88
C THR A 127 -3.34 14.25 8.60
N TRP A 128 -3.49 15.58 8.59
CA TRP A 128 -2.35 16.47 8.41
C TRP A 128 -1.22 16.18 9.41
N ASP A 129 -1.57 15.97 10.68
CA ASP A 129 -0.63 15.66 11.74
C ASP A 129 0.11 14.34 11.49
N ASN A 130 -0.58 13.28 11.06
CA ASN A 130 0.08 11.99 10.77
C ASN A 130 1.08 12.12 9.62
N MET A 131 0.71 12.85 8.55
CA MET A 131 1.57 13.04 7.38
C MET A 131 2.79 13.89 7.71
N ILE A 132 2.60 15.07 8.31
CA ILE A 132 3.70 15.98 8.64
C ILE A 132 4.60 15.41 9.74
N ASN A 133 4.03 14.86 10.81
CA ASN A 133 4.85 14.25 11.87
C ASN A 133 5.51 12.96 11.39
N GLY A 134 4.90 12.23 10.45
CA GLY A 134 5.53 11.10 9.79
C GLY A 134 6.83 11.52 9.07
N GLN A 135 6.78 12.59 8.29
CA GLN A 135 7.97 13.15 7.63
C GLN A 135 9.05 13.58 8.65
N LEU A 136 8.64 14.24 9.75
CA LEU A 136 9.55 14.59 10.86
C LEU A 136 10.19 13.36 11.51
N ASN A 137 9.40 12.31 11.78
CA ASN A 137 9.90 11.09 12.40
C ASN A 137 10.90 10.36 11.51
N LEU A 138 10.67 10.34 10.19
CA LEU A 138 11.62 9.75 9.24
C LEU A 138 12.87 10.61 9.08
N TYR A 139 12.73 11.95 9.06
CA TYR A 139 13.86 12.89 9.08
C TYR A 139 14.80 12.62 10.25
N ASP A 140 14.24 12.50 11.45
CA ASP A 140 14.98 12.22 12.68
C ASP A 140 15.56 10.81 12.68
N ALA A 141 14.80 9.80 12.23
CA ALA A 141 15.23 8.41 12.24
C ALA A 141 16.48 8.20 11.36
N ILE A 142 16.48 8.78 10.16
CA ILE A 142 17.60 8.72 9.22
C ILE A 142 18.84 9.37 9.84
N ARG A 143 18.66 10.47 10.59
CA ARG A 143 19.75 11.17 11.30
C ARG A 143 20.16 10.52 12.62
N ARG A 144 19.46 9.46 13.06
CA ARG A 144 19.58 8.79 14.37
C ARG A 144 19.27 9.71 15.56
N GLN A 145 18.23 10.53 15.39
CA GLN A 145 17.74 11.52 16.38
C GLN A 145 16.28 11.25 16.81
N VAL A 146 15.73 10.08 16.44
CA VAL A 146 14.31 9.74 16.68
C VAL A 146 14.02 9.30 18.13
N ASP A 147 15.05 9.10 18.95
CA ASP A 147 14.93 8.69 20.35
C ASP A 147 14.01 9.63 21.15
N PHE A 148 13.19 9.07 22.03
CA PHE A 148 12.26 9.84 22.87
C PHE A 148 11.83 9.08 24.13
N LYS A 149 11.13 9.76 25.03
CA LYS A 149 10.51 9.16 26.23
C LYS A 149 8.99 9.25 26.16
N GLN A 150 8.32 8.20 26.65
CA GLN A 150 6.87 8.18 26.84
C GLN A 150 6.58 7.68 28.25
N GLY A 151 6.26 8.60 29.17
CA GLY A 151 6.23 8.30 30.60
C GLY A 151 7.61 7.85 31.09
N GLU A 152 7.65 6.71 31.78
CA GLU A 152 8.90 6.11 32.29
C GLU A 152 9.67 5.31 31.23
N LYS A 153 9.07 5.04 30.06
CA LYS A 153 9.70 4.22 29.02
C LYS A 153 10.55 5.08 28.10
N GLU A 154 11.81 4.69 27.91
CA GLU A 154 12.69 5.24 26.89
C GLU A 154 12.66 4.39 25.61
N TYR A 155 12.56 5.06 24.47
CA TYR A 155 12.62 4.45 23.14
C TYR A 155 13.86 4.97 22.45
N LYS A 156 14.82 4.08 22.18
CA LYS A 156 16.10 4.42 21.54
C LYS A 156 16.41 3.47 20.39
N LEU A 157 17.07 3.99 19.36
CA LEU A 157 17.62 3.15 18.30
C LEU A 157 18.77 2.29 18.83
N ARG A 158 18.80 1.03 18.38
CA ARG A 158 19.91 0.12 18.67
C ARG A 158 21.20 0.59 18.00
N THR A 159 22.30 0.44 18.71
CA THR A 159 23.66 0.76 18.23
C THR A 159 24.54 -0.48 18.07
N ASP A 160 24.07 -1.64 18.52
CA ASP A 160 24.79 -2.91 18.57
C ASP A 160 24.66 -3.74 17.28
N ARG A 161 23.94 -3.22 16.27
CA ARG A 161 23.77 -3.87 14.97
C ARG A 161 23.44 -2.85 13.88
N THR A 162 23.49 -3.31 12.64
CA THR A 162 22.95 -2.57 11.49
C THR A 162 21.44 -2.44 11.63
N LEU A 163 20.92 -1.22 11.43
CA LEU A 163 19.49 -0.97 11.38
C LEU A 163 18.93 -1.40 10.01
N PRO A 164 17.67 -1.85 9.94
CA PRO A 164 17.00 -2.16 8.68
C PRO A 164 17.07 -0.98 7.70
N THR A 165 17.20 -1.29 6.41
CA THR A 165 17.10 -0.27 5.35
C THR A 165 15.68 0.31 5.33
N LEU A 166 15.57 1.62 5.49
CA LEU A 166 14.30 2.33 5.45
C LEU A 166 13.80 2.50 4.00
N ILE A 167 12.54 2.19 3.77
CA ILE A 167 11.84 2.38 2.48
C ILE A 167 10.53 3.10 2.78
N ALA A 168 10.23 4.21 2.10
CA ALA A 168 8.99 4.95 2.35
C ALA A 168 7.88 4.48 1.39
N ARG A 169 6.69 4.14 1.88
CA ARG A 169 5.50 3.94 1.01
C ARG A 169 4.72 5.25 0.95
N ALA A 170 4.68 5.85 -0.23
CA ALA A 170 3.90 7.06 -0.48
C ALA A 170 2.43 6.71 -0.74
N ARG A 171 1.51 7.64 -0.49
CA ARG A 171 0.09 7.49 -0.87
C ARG A 171 -0.07 7.19 -2.36
N GLY A 172 -1.07 6.38 -2.73
CA GLY A 172 -1.38 6.06 -4.12
C GLY A 172 -1.92 7.25 -4.92
N TRP A 173 -1.83 7.18 -6.26
CA TRP A 173 -2.11 8.30 -7.18
C TRP A 173 -3.49 8.96 -7.04
N HIS A 174 -4.47 8.23 -6.49
CA HIS A 174 -5.84 8.68 -6.32
C HIS A 174 -6.02 9.62 -5.13
N LEU A 175 -5.11 9.61 -4.14
CA LEU A 175 -5.20 10.44 -2.94
C LEU A 175 -4.63 11.83 -3.17
N GLU A 176 -5.25 12.81 -2.54
CA GLU A 176 -4.84 14.21 -2.53
C GLU A 176 -4.42 14.62 -1.12
N GLU A 177 -3.61 15.68 -1.02
CA GLU A 177 -3.27 16.35 0.23
C GLU A 177 -3.98 17.71 0.27
N LYS A 178 -5.15 17.75 0.91
CA LYS A 178 -6.04 18.93 0.91
C LYS A 178 -5.48 20.11 1.69
N HIS A 179 -4.46 19.89 2.52
CA HIS A 179 -3.86 20.92 3.35
C HIS A 179 -2.70 21.66 2.65
N PHE A 180 -2.35 21.28 1.41
CA PHE A 180 -1.35 21.97 0.61
C PHE A 180 -1.86 22.17 -0.81
N THR A 181 -2.06 23.43 -1.20
CA THR A 181 -2.59 23.77 -2.53
C THR A 181 -1.55 24.48 -3.38
N VAL A 182 -1.56 24.20 -4.68
CA VAL A 182 -0.79 24.91 -5.71
C VAL A 182 -1.78 25.37 -6.75
N ASP A 183 -1.77 26.66 -7.09
CA ASP A 183 -2.66 27.25 -8.10
C ASP A 183 -4.15 27.00 -7.79
N GLY A 184 -4.49 27.00 -6.49
CA GLY A 184 -5.84 26.77 -5.98
C GLY A 184 -6.28 25.31 -5.86
N GLU A 185 -5.43 24.35 -6.25
CA GLU A 185 -5.77 22.92 -6.24
C GLU A 185 -4.96 22.12 -5.21
N PRO A 186 -5.55 21.14 -4.52
CA PRO A 186 -4.82 20.19 -3.69
C PRO A 186 -3.69 19.48 -4.47
N ILE A 187 -2.52 19.35 -3.84
CA ILE A 187 -1.44 18.53 -4.40
C ILE A 187 -1.78 17.04 -4.31
N SER A 188 -1.25 16.26 -5.25
CA SER A 188 -1.24 14.79 -5.14
C SER A 188 -0.58 14.34 -3.83
N GLY A 189 -1.26 13.49 -3.05
CA GLY A 189 -0.69 12.91 -1.83
C GLY A 189 0.60 12.13 -2.13
N SER A 190 0.63 11.43 -3.28
CA SER A 190 1.83 10.73 -3.76
C SER A 190 3.03 11.65 -3.92
N LEU A 191 2.84 12.81 -4.57
CA LEU A 191 3.92 13.77 -4.82
C LEU A 191 4.32 14.51 -3.56
N PHE A 192 3.37 14.74 -2.65
CA PHE A 192 3.64 15.34 -1.36
C PHE A 192 4.54 14.46 -0.49
N ASP A 193 4.16 13.19 -0.33
CA ASP A 193 4.89 12.25 0.51
C ASP A 193 6.29 11.95 -0.05
N PHE A 194 6.34 11.66 -1.36
CA PHE A 194 7.58 11.45 -2.10
C PHE A 194 8.47 12.69 -2.02
N GLY A 195 7.92 13.86 -2.33
CA GLY A 195 8.65 15.10 -2.46
C GLY A 195 9.32 15.49 -1.15
N LEU A 196 8.59 15.43 -0.03
CA LEU A 196 9.14 15.74 1.28
C LEU A 196 10.17 14.73 1.74
N TYR A 197 9.87 13.42 1.62
CA TYR A 197 10.81 12.40 2.05
C TYR A 197 12.11 12.46 1.24
N PHE A 198 12.02 12.62 -0.08
CA PHE A 198 13.17 12.76 -0.96
C PHE A 198 13.97 14.02 -0.63
N PHE A 199 13.32 15.19 -0.65
CA PHE A 199 13.98 16.49 -0.51
C PHE A 199 14.81 16.58 0.77
N HIS A 200 14.26 16.10 1.88
CA HIS A 200 14.91 16.19 3.18
C HIS A 200 15.98 15.13 3.42
N ASN A 201 15.89 13.98 2.77
CA ASN A 201 16.65 12.80 3.19
C ASN A 201 17.58 12.22 2.13
N ALA A 202 17.40 12.53 0.84
CA ALA A 202 18.13 11.89 -0.24
C ALA A 202 19.66 11.95 -0.06
N HIS A 203 20.22 13.12 0.22
CA HIS A 203 21.67 13.27 0.44
C HIS A 203 22.15 12.56 1.71
N GLU A 204 21.38 12.62 2.81
CA GLU A 204 21.77 11.99 4.08
C GLU A 204 21.72 10.46 3.99
N LEU A 205 20.72 9.90 3.29
CA LEU A 205 20.62 8.46 3.00
C LEU A 205 21.83 7.97 2.20
N VAL A 206 22.20 8.68 1.13
CA VAL A 206 23.37 8.35 0.32
C VAL A 206 24.66 8.44 1.15
N LYS A 207 24.83 9.51 1.95
CA LYS A 207 25.98 9.66 2.85
C LYS A 207 26.10 8.52 3.85
N ARG A 208 24.97 7.93 4.27
CA ARG A 208 24.91 6.78 5.19
C ARG A 208 25.06 5.43 4.51
N GLY A 209 25.23 5.39 3.19
CA GLY A 209 25.47 4.16 2.43
C GLY A 209 24.22 3.46 1.93
N THR A 210 23.06 4.11 1.95
CA THR A 210 21.81 3.64 1.32
C THR A 210 21.33 4.66 0.28
N GLY A 211 20.03 4.76 0.01
CA GLY A 211 19.48 5.73 -0.92
C GLY A 211 18.01 6.02 -0.63
N PRO A 212 17.42 7.03 -1.31
CA PRO A 212 16.00 7.34 -1.24
C PRO A 212 15.18 6.23 -1.91
N TYR A 213 14.63 5.33 -1.10
CA TYR A 213 13.90 4.15 -1.56
C TYR A 213 12.41 4.26 -1.26
N PHE A 214 11.59 3.77 -2.19
CA PHE A 214 10.14 3.88 -2.14
C PHE A 214 9.42 2.56 -2.42
N TYR A 215 8.26 2.41 -1.79
CA TYR A 215 7.21 1.49 -2.20
C TYR A 215 6.10 2.27 -2.92
N LEU A 216 5.65 1.75 -4.06
CA LEU A 216 4.71 2.42 -4.97
C LEU A 216 3.40 1.60 -5.05
N PRO A 217 2.32 2.04 -4.38
CA PRO A 217 1.09 1.26 -4.25
C PRO A 217 0.10 1.51 -5.38
N LYS A 218 -0.82 0.54 -5.54
CA LYS A 218 -2.11 0.65 -6.26
C LYS A 218 -2.03 1.23 -7.68
N MET A 219 -0.92 1.00 -8.38
CA MET A 219 -0.82 1.34 -9.79
C MET A 219 -1.65 0.39 -10.63
N GLU A 220 -2.20 0.89 -11.73
CA GLU A 220 -3.07 0.11 -12.61
C GLU A 220 -2.56 -0.05 -14.04
N SER A 221 -1.49 0.68 -14.40
CA SER A 221 -0.85 0.57 -15.70
C SER A 221 0.62 0.97 -15.67
N HIS A 222 1.39 0.51 -16.65
CA HIS A 222 2.78 0.91 -16.86
C HIS A 222 2.94 2.43 -17.09
N LEU A 223 1.92 3.13 -17.57
CA LEU A 223 1.98 4.58 -17.79
C LEU A 223 2.01 5.38 -16.48
N GLU A 224 1.48 4.80 -15.40
CA GLU A 224 1.60 5.32 -14.04
C GLU A 224 3.00 5.04 -13.46
N ALA A 225 3.60 3.90 -13.82
CA ALA A 225 5.00 3.63 -13.51
C ALA A 225 5.94 4.62 -14.23
N ARG A 226 5.61 4.99 -15.48
CA ARG A 226 6.31 6.07 -16.21
C ARG A 226 6.16 7.42 -15.51
N LEU A 227 4.99 7.74 -14.96
CA LEU A 227 4.79 8.98 -14.20
C LEU A 227 5.72 9.03 -12.98
N TRP A 228 5.85 7.92 -12.24
CA TRP A 228 6.83 7.81 -11.15
C TRP A 228 8.28 7.97 -11.65
N ASN A 229 8.64 7.30 -12.75
CA ASN A 229 9.98 7.43 -13.33
C ASN A 229 10.33 8.88 -13.66
N ASP A 230 9.38 9.61 -14.25
CA ASP A 230 9.58 11.01 -14.61
C ASP A 230 9.71 11.91 -13.37
N ALA A 231 8.91 11.66 -12.32
CA ALA A 231 9.06 12.34 -11.02
C ALA A 231 10.41 12.05 -10.36
N PHE A 232 10.89 10.81 -10.41
CA PHE A 232 12.22 10.42 -9.91
C PHE A 232 13.34 11.12 -10.68
N ASN A 233 13.24 11.18 -12.00
CA ASN A 233 14.23 11.88 -12.83
C ASN A 233 14.28 13.37 -12.49
N LEU A 234 13.13 14.05 -12.45
CA LEU A 234 13.07 15.46 -12.09
C LEU A 234 13.64 15.72 -10.69
N ALA A 235 13.28 14.89 -9.71
CA ALA A 235 13.77 15.02 -8.35
C ALA A 235 15.30 14.87 -8.25
N GLN A 236 15.87 13.86 -8.92
CA GLN A 236 17.32 13.66 -8.93
C GLN A 236 18.04 14.81 -9.66
N ASP A 237 17.51 15.25 -10.80
CA ASP A 237 18.07 16.39 -11.53
C ASP A 237 18.01 17.69 -10.69
N TYR A 238 16.92 17.90 -9.94
CA TYR A 238 16.70 19.09 -9.11
C TYR A 238 17.78 19.26 -8.03
N ILE A 239 18.21 18.17 -7.38
CA ILE A 239 19.27 18.21 -6.35
C ILE A 239 20.65 17.80 -6.87
N GLY A 240 20.82 17.61 -8.18
CA GLY A 240 22.08 17.14 -8.77
C GLY A 240 22.49 15.72 -8.36
N MET A 241 21.53 14.87 -8.03
CA MET A 241 21.74 13.45 -7.73
C MET A 241 21.80 12.63 -9.02
N ARG A 242 22.65 11.59 -9.05
CA ARG A 242 22.76 10.70 -10.20
C ARG A 242 21.42 9.98 -10.44
N ARG A 243 20.97 9.93 -11.70
CA ARG A 243 19.80 9.13 -12.07
C ARG A 243 20.01 7.65 -11.78
N GLY A 244 18.95 6.98 -11.31
CA GLY A 244 19.04 5.61 -10.81
C GLY A 244 19.68 5.51 -9.42
N THR A 245 19.64 6.59 -8.62
CA THR A 245 19.92 6.51 -7.17
C THR A 245 18.64 6.25 -6.38
N ILE A 246 17.51 6.84 -6.80
CA ILE A 246 16.20 6.45 -6.29
C ILE A 246 15.92 4.99 -6.67
N ARG A 247 15.26 4.26 -5.76
CA ARG A 247 14.71 2.94 -6.05
C ARG A 247 13.23 2.85 -5.69
N GLY A 248 12.44 2.20 -6.54
CA GLY A 248 11.02 1.94 -6.34
C GLY A 248 10.72 0.44 -6.38
N THR A 249 10.11 -0.10 -5.33
CA THR A 249 9.48 -1.42 -5.37
C THR A 249 7.99 -1.22 -5.63
N VAL A 250 7.44 -1.89 -6.64
CA VAL A 250 6.03 -1.71 -7.03
C VAL A 250 5.17 -2.82 -6.45
N LEU A 251 4.08 -2.47 -5.78
CA LEU A 251 3.08 -3.46 -5.37
C LEU A 251 2.21 -3.79 -6.58
N ILE A 252 2.26 -5.04 -7.06
CA ILE A 252 1.31 -5.50 -8.10
C ILE A 252 0.04 -5.95 -7.41
N GLU A 253 -0.65 -5.01 -6.79
CA GLU A 253 -1.82 -5.27 -5.96
C GLU A 253 -3.12 -4.83 -6.64
N THR A 254 -3.07 -4.63 -7.96
CA THR A 254 -4.24 -4.45 -8.80
C THR A 254 -4.28 -5.53 -9.88
N ILE A 255 -5.47 -6.01 -10.21
CA ILE A 255 -5.64 -7.06 -11.22
C ILE A 255 -5.15 -6.60 -12.60
N THR A 256 -5.25 -5.30 -12.91
CA THR A 256 -4.80 -4.74 -14.19
C THR A 256 -3.28 -4.72 -14.28
N ALA A 257 -2.57 -4.36 -13.20
CA ALA A 257 -1.12 -4.34 -13.17
C ALA A 257 -0.49 -5.75 -13.35
N ALA A 258 -1.21 -6.82 -13.03
CA ALA A 258 -0.73 -8.19 -13.29
C ALA A 258 -0.55 -8.50 -14.78
N PHE A 259 -1.24 -7.78 -15.68
CA PHE A 259 -1.10 -7.92 -17.13
C PHE A 259 -0.02 -7.01 -17.73
N GLU A 260 0.62 -6.16 -16.91
CA GLU A 260 1.58 -5.15 -17.35
C GLU A 260 2.87 -5.16 -16.52
N MET A 261 3.18 -6.28 -15.83
CA MET A 261 4.34 -6.37 -14.94
C MET A 261 5.67 -6.08 -15.64
N ASP A 262 5.87 -6.60 -16.86
CA ASP A 262 7.08 -6.39 -17.66
C ASP A 262 7.22 -4.92 -18.05
N GLU A 263 6.12 -4.32 -18.52
CA GLU A 263 6.05 -2.92 -18.90
C GLU A 263 6.27 -1.99 -17.70
N ILE A 264 5.70 -2.30 -16.53
CA ILE A 264 5.93 -1.56 -15.29
C ILE A 264 7.42 -1.56 -14.92
N ILE A 265 8.08 -2.73 -14.96
CA ILE A 265 9.53 -2.81 -14.72
C ILE A 265 10.28 -2.02 -15.80
N PHE A 266 9.87 -2.10 -17.07
CA PHE A 266 10.55 -1.43 -18.17
C PHE A 266 10.50 0.10 -18.04
N GLU A 267 9.35 0.66 -17.68
CA GLU A 267 9.16 2.09 -17.46
C GLU A 267 9.96 2.61 -16.26
N LEU A 268 10.18 1.76 -15.26
CA LEU A 268 10.99 2.02 -14.08
C LEU A 268 12.40 1.43 -14.17
N ARG A 269 12.89 0.96 -15.32
CA ARG A 269 14.07 0.05 -15.37
C ARG A 269 15.33 0.60 -14.71
N ASP A 270 15.54 1.92 -14.73
CA ASP A 270 16.69 2.57 -14.08
C ASP A 270 16.51 2.77 -12.57
N HIS A 271 15.27 2.63 -12.08
CA HIS A 271 14.85 2.87 -10.70
C HIS A 271 14.19 1.64 -10.04
N SER A 272 13.95 0.54 -10.74
CA SER A 272 13.21 -0.59 -10.19
C SER A 272 14.05 -1.32 -9.13
N ALA A 273 13.41 -1.62 -8.00
CA ALA A 273 13.90 -2.56 -6.99
C ALA A 273 13.00 -3.81 -6.91
N GLY A 274 12.18 -4.04 -7.92
CA GLY A 274 11.34 -5.23 -8.01
C GLY A 274 9.85 -4.98 -7.81
N LEU A 275 9.12 -6.07 -7.71
CA LEU A 275 7.68 -6.11 -7.53
C LEU A 275 7.32 -6.83 -6.22
N ASN A 276 6.14 -6.56 -5.68
CA ASN A 276 5.61 -7.20 -4.47
C ASN A 276 4.24 -7.84 -4.72
N CYS A 277 4.05 -9.02 -4.11
CA CYS A 277 2.78 -9.72 -4.07
C CYS A 277 1.84 -9.18 -2.96
N GLY A 278 0.67 -8.70 -3.35
CA GLY A 278 -0.43 -8.34 -2.44
C GLY A 278 -1.51 -9.43 -2.38
N ARG A 279 -2.25 -9.51 -1.27
CA ARG A 279 -3.46 -10.36 -1.15
C ARG A 279 -4.74 -9.53 -1.15
N TRP A 280 -4.94 -8.72 -0.11
CA TRP A 280 -6.22 -8.04 0.08
C TRP A 280 -6.50 -7.00 -0.99
N ASP A 281 -5.56 -6.11 -1.30
CA ASP A 281 -5.71 -5.14 -2.39
C ASP A 281 -5.92 -5.82 -3.75
N TYR A 282 -5.24 -6.93 -4.01
CA TYR A 282 -5.39 -7.64 -5.29
C TYR A 282 -6.79 -8.26 -5.44
N ILE A 283 -7.31 -8.87 -4.38
CA ILE A 283 -8.67 -9.41 -4.34
C ILE A 283 -9.70 -8.28 -4.43
N PHE A 284 -9.49 -7.20 -3.66
CA PHE A 284 -10.30 -5.98 -3.73
C PHE A 284 -10.35 -5.43 -5.16
N SER A 285 -9.19 -5.25 -5.81
CA SER A 285 -9.08 -4.77 -7.18
C SER A 285 -9.76 -5.71 -8.17
N THR A 286 -9.68 -7.03 -7.97
CA THR A 286 -10.36 -8.02 -8.80
C THR A 286 -11.87 -7.84 -8.72
N ILE A 287 -12.42 -7.76 -7.50
CA ILE A 287 -13.85 -7.51 -7.28
C ILE A 287 -14.25 -6.16 -7.88
N LYS A 288 -13.48 -5.10 -7.62
CA LYS A 288 -13.75 -3.74 -8.11
C LYS A 288 -13.83 -3.67 -9.63
N ARG A 289 -12.84 -4.24 -10.31
CA ARG A 289 -12.67 -4.12 -11.76
C ARG A 289 -13.66 -5.01 -12.52
N PHE A 290 -14.05 -6.14 -11.95
CA PHE A 290 -15.08 -7.04 -12.51
C PHE A 290 -16.42 -6.99 -11.77
N ARG A 291 -16.70 -5.89 -11.07
CA ARG A 291 -17.86 -5.77 -10.17
C ARG A 291 -19.20 -6.04 -10.86
N GLN A 292 -19.34 -5.70 -12.14
CA GLN A 292 -20.57 -5.93 -12.91
C GLN A 292 -20.66 -7.34 -13.53
N ASN A 293 -19.61 -8.15 -13.44
CA ASN A 293 -19.57 -9.46 -14.07
C ASN A 293 -19.91 -10.58 -13.06
N PRO A 294 -21.05 -11.27 -13.19
CA PRO A 294 -21.46 -12.32 -12.25
C PRO A 294 -20.52 -13.54 -12.26
N ASN A 295 -19.69 -13.71 -13.30
CA ASN A 295 -18.71 -14.81 -13.35
C ASN A 295 -17.47 -14.56 -12.48
N PHE A 296 -17.35 -13.36 -11.88
CA PHE A 296 -16.22 -12.97 -11.02
C PHE A 296 -16.62 -12.83 -9.54
N VAL A 297 -17.77 -13.40 -9.15
CA VAL A 297 -18.20 -13.45 -7.76
C VAL A 297 -17.28 -14.37 -6.96
N LEU A 298 -16.66 -13.84 -5.91
CA LEU A 298 -15.77 -14.60 -5.03
C LEU A 298 -16.51 -15.08 -3.77
N PRO A 299 -16.13 -16.24 -3.20
CA PRO A 299 -16.67 -16.72 -1.93
C PRO A 299 -16.15 -15.88 -0.76
N ASP A 300 -16.45 -16.28 0.49
CA ASP A 300 -15.87 -15.67 1.69
C ASP A 300 -14.34 -15.47 1.53
N ARG A 301 -13.84 -14.26 1.86
CA ARG A 301 -12.43 -13.87 1.61
C ARG A 301 -11.39 -14.81 2.21
N ASP A 302 -11.73 -15.50 3.31
CA ASP A 302 -10.82 -16.46 3.94
C ASP A 302 -10.56 -17.69 3.06
N SER A 303 -11.51 -18.04 2.19
CA SER A 303 -11.37 -19.10 1.18
C SER A 303 -10.52 -18.69 -0.02
N VAL A 304 -10.37 -17.38 -0.26
CA VAL A 304 -9.53 -16.84 -1.34
C VAL A 304 -8.08 -16.74 -0.86
N THR A 305 -7.37 -17.86 -0.89
CA THR A 305 -5.98 -17.97 -0.42
C THR A 305 -4.97 -17.70 -1.53
N MET A 306 -3.68 -17.62 -1.19
CA MET A 306 -2.60 -17.51 -2.19
C MET A 306 -2.46 -18.77 -3.08
N THR A 307 -3.18 -19.85 -2.77
CA THR A 307 -3.21 -21.08 -3.59
C THR A 307 -4.47 -21.17 -4.46
N SER A 308 -5.38 -20.20 -4.38
CA SER A 308 -6.51 -20.09 -5.32
C SER A 308 -5.98 -19.91 -6.75
N PRO A 309 -6.65 -20.46 -7.80
CA PRO A 309 -6.06 -20.55 -9.13
C PRO A 309 -5.49 -19.23 -9.68
N PHE A 310 -6.28 -18.14 -9.66
CA PHE A 310 -5.81 -16.85 -10.15
C PHE A 310 -4.71 -16.21 -9.28
N MET A 311 -4.72 -16.46 -7.96
CA MET A 311 -3.67 -15.97 -7.05
C MET A 311 -2.35 -16.71 -7.26
N ASP A 312 -2.40 -18.03 -7.45
CA ASP A 312 -1.22 -18.85 -7.72
C ASP A 312 -0.61 -18.50 -9.09
N ALA A 313 -1.44 -18.30 -10.12
CA ALA A 313 -1.01 -17.81 -11.42
C ALA A 313 -0.31 -16.45 -11.33
N TYR A 314 -0.90 -15.53 -10.57
CA TYR A 314 -0.34 -14.22 -10.28
C TYR A 314 1.04 -14.29 -9.60
N VAL A 315 1.18 -15.08 -8.53
CA VAL A 315 2.46 -15.27 -7.82
C VAL A 315 3.53 -15.83 -8.74
N LYS A 316 3.20 -16.88 -9.50
CA LYS A 316 4.13 -17.53 -10.43
C LYS A 316 4.58 -16.58 -11.53
N LEU A 317 3.66 -15.81 -12.11
CA LEU A 317 3.96 -14.81 -13.13
C LEU A 317 4.86 -13.70 -12.59
N LEU A 318 4.59 -13.20 -11.38
CA LEU A 318 5.38 -12.14 -10.77
C LEU A 318 6.83 -12.59 -10.56
N ILE A 319 7.04 -13.76 -9.96
CA ILE A 319 8.38 -14.31 -9.72
C ILE A 319 9.13 -14.49 -11.05
N LYS A 320 8.50 -15.14 -12.04
CA LYS A 320 9.09 -15.32 -13.37
C LYS A 320 9.49 -13.98 -13.98
N THR A 321 8.60 -12.99 -13.94
CA THR A 321 8.82 -11.68 -14.56
C THR A 321 9.96 -10.92 -13.88
N CYS A 322 9.92 -10.79 -12.55
CA CYS A 322 10.98 -10.13 -11.78
C CYS A 322 12.35 -10.78 -12.02
N HIS A 323 12.42 -12.11 -11.90
CA HIS A 323 13.68 -12.82 -12.03
C HIS A 323 14.16 -12.79 -13.47
N LYS A 324 13.28 -12.87 -14.48
CA LYS A 324 13.63 -12.60 -15.87
C LYS A 324 14.27 -11.22 -16.02
N ARG A 325 13.82 -10.20 -15.29
CA ARG A 325 14.36 -8.83 -15.37
C ARG A 325 15.47 -8.51 -14.36
N GLY A 326 15.87 -9.46 -13.53
CA GLY A 326 16.96 -9.28 -12.57
C GLY A 326 16.62 -8.32 -11.43
N VAL A 327 15.35 -8.26 -11.03
CA VAL A 327 14.85 -7.46 -9.91
C VAL A 327 14.13 -8.37 -8.90
N HIS A 328 13.89 -7.89 -7.68
CA HIS A 328 13.27 -8.71 -6.63
C HIS A 328 11.78 -9.04 -6.91
N ALA A 329 11.36 -10.24 -6.51
CA ALA A 329 9.98 -10.67 -6.32
C ALA A 329 9.69 -10.84 -4.83
N MET A 330 9.03 -9.87 -4.22
CA MET A 330 8.68 -9.89 -2.80
C MET A 330 7.36 -10.63 -2.55
N GLY A 331 7.32 -11.45 -1.50
CA GLY A 331 6.14 -12.17 -1.03
C GLY A 331 5.18 -11.32 -0.19
N GLY A 332 4.13 -11.95 0.33
CA GLY A 332 3.00 -11.25 0.96
C GLY A 332 3.13 -11.07 2.48
N MET A 333 2.11 -10.42 3.05
CA MET A 333 2.01 -10.07 4.47
C MET A 333 1.68 -11.27 5.37
N ALA A 334 2.34 -11.35 6.54
CA ALA A 334 1.82 -12.03 7.72
C ALA A 334 1.47 -10.99 8.80
N ALA A 335 0.18 -10.84 9.07
CA ALA A 335 -0.37 -9.78 9.92
C ALA A 335 -0.70 -10.25 11.36
N GLN A 336 -0.38 -11.49 11.72
CA GLN A 336 -0.77 -12.09 13.00
C GLN A 336 -0.14 -11.37 14.20
N ILE A 337 -0.98 -11.07 15.19
CA ILE A 337 -0.57 -10.56 16.50
C ILE A 337 -0.54 -11.74 17.47
N PRO A 338 0.56 -11.96 18.21
CA PRO A 338 0.65 -13.05 19.18
C PRO A 338 -0.50 -13.05 20.20
N ILE A 339 -1.13 -14.21 20.39
CA ILE A 339 -2.30 -14.40 21.25
C ILE A 339 -1.80 -14.79 22.65
N LYS A 340 -1.70 -13.81 23.56
CA LYS A 340 -1.06 -14.03 24.87
C LYS A 340 -1.85 -14.92 25.84
N ASN A 341 -3.17 -14.96 25.69
CA ASN A 341 -4.06 -15.61 26.65
C ASN A 341 -4.55 -16.99 26.20
N ASP A 342 -4.08 -17.47 25.04
CA ASP A 342 -4.44 -18.77 24.48
C ASP A 342 -3.24 -19.34 23.70
N GLN A 343 -2.46 -20.19 24.37
CA GLN A 343 -1.25 -20.78 23.80
C GLN A 343 -1.55 -21.66 22.59
N GLN A 344 -2.64 -22.43 22.63
CA GLN A 344 -2.99 -23.36 21.56
C GLN A 344 -3.39 -22.60 20.29
N ALA A 345 -4.22 -21.56 20.42
CA ALA A 345 -4.58 -20.70 19.30
C ALA A 345 -3.37 -19.94 18.76
N ASN A 346 -2.47 -19.47 19.64
CA ASN A 346 -1.24 -18.82 19.24
C ASN A 346 -0.35 -19.77 18.41
N ASP A 347 -0.12 -20.99 18.89
CA ASP A 347 0.73 -21.97 18.22
C ASP A 347 0.19 -22.36 16.85
N ALA A 348 -1.14 -22.54 16.74
CA ALA A 348 -1.79 -22.79 15.46
C ALA A 348 -1.61 -21.60 14.48
N ALA A 349 -1.76 -20.36 14.96
CA ALA A 349 -1.54 -19.16 14.15
C ALA A 349 -0.09 -19.03 13.69
N MET A 350 0.88 -19.25 14.57
CA MET A 350 2.31 -19.19 14.24
C MET A 350 2.72 -20.32 13.28
N ALA A 351 2.15 -21.52 13.42
CA ALA A 351 2.36 -22.63 12.49
C ALA A 351 1.85 -22.29 11.08
N LYS A 352 0.68 -21.63 10.99
CA LYS A 352 0.16 -21.14 9.70
C LYS A 352 1.09 -20.12 9.06
N VAL A 353 1.58 -19.15 9.85
CA VAL A 353 2.58 -18.17 9.37
C VAL A 353 3.82 -18.88 8.81
N ARG A 354 4.37 -19.85 9.54
CA ARG A 354 5.53 -20.63 9.08
C ARG A 354 5.24 -21.35 7.77
N SER A 355 4.10 -22.04 7.66
CA SER A 355 3.70 -22.75 6.43
C SER A 355 3.57 -21.81 5.23
N ASP A 356 2.95 -20.64 5.43
CA ASP A 356 2.80 -19.62 4.41
C ASP A 356 4.16 -19.08 3.94
N LYS A 357 5.10 -18.81 4.87
CA LYS A 357 6.45 -18.34 4.51
C LYS A 357 7.28 -19.42 3.82
N VAL A 358 7.13 -20.69 4.20
CA VAL A 358 7.79 -21.81 3.53
C VAL A 358 7.32 -21.92 2.08
N ARG A 359 6.01 -21.78 1.85
CA ARG A 359 5.45 -21.74 0.48
C ARG A 359 6.08 -20.62 -0.33
N GLU A 360 6.14 -19.40 0.22
CA GLU A 360 6.70 -18.24 -0.49
C GLU A 360 8.17 -18.42 -0.86
N ALA A 361 9.00 -18.83 0.11
CA ALA A 361 10.42 -19.08 -0.13
C ALA A 361 10.62 -20.16 -1.20
N ARG A 362 9.88 -21.28 -1.12
CA ARG A 362 9.97 -22.36 -2.12
C ARG A 362 9.44 -21.98 -3.50
N ALA A 363 8.48 -21.05 -3.58
CA ALA A 363 7.96 -20.59 -4.87
C ALA A 363 8.99 -19.76 -5.65
N GLY A 364 9.96 -19.17 -4.95
CA GLY A 364 11.01 -18.34 -5.53
C GLY A 364 10.99 -16.87 -5.06
N HIS A 365 10.23 -16.50 -4.03
CA HIS A 365 10.28 -15.11 -3.54
C HIS A 365 11.64 -14.76 -2.94
N ASP A 366 12.12 -13.53 -3.13
CA ASP A 366 13.39 -13.02 -2.59
C ASP A 366 13.24 -12.49 -1.15
N GLY A 367 12.02 -12.41 -0.64
CA GLY A 367 11.71 -11.97 0.71
C GLY A 367 10.22 -11.95 0.99
N THR A 368 9.85 -11.54 2.20
CA THR A 368 8.47 -11.56 2.67
C THR A 368 8.16 -10.44 3.66
N TRP A 369 6.87 -10.19 3.90
CA TRP A 369 6.39 -9.16 4.82
C TRP A 369 5.86 -9.69 6.14
N VAL A 370 6.10 -8.93 7.20
CA VAL A 370 5.50 -9.11 8.53
C VAL A 370 4.99 -7.77 9.07
N ALA A 371 3.87 -7.77 9.81
CA ALA A 371 3.34 -6.56 10.45
C ALA A 371 3.75 -6.42 11.93
N HIS A 372 4.32 -7.47 12.52
CA HIS A 372 4.66 -7.48 13.95
C HIS A 372 6.07 -8.04 14.20
N PRO A 373 6.90 -7.41 15.07
CA PRO A 373 8.27 -7.85 15.33
C PRO A 373 8.42 -9.31 15.77
N ALA A 374 7.42 -9.85 16.48
CA ALA A 374 7.43 -11.25 16.92
C ALA A 374 7.42 -12.26 15.75
N LEU A 375 6.91 -11.88 14.58
CA LEU A 375 6.88 -12.75 13.40
C LEU A 375 8.21 -12.73 12.63
N ALA A 376 9.06 -11.73 12.88
CA ALA A 376 10.31 -11.55 12.17
C ALA A 376 11.26 -12.74 12.35
N ALA A 377 11.29 -13.35 13.55
CA ALA A 377 12.10 -14.54 13.82
C ALA A 377 11.65 -15.74 12.97
N ILE A 378 10.35 -16.03 12.94
CA ILE A 378 9.79 -17.13 12.15
C ILE A 378 10.08 -16.94 10.66
N ALA A 379 9.84 -15.74 10.14
CA ALA A 379 10.10 -15.43 8.73
C ALA A 379 11.59 -15.53 8.40
N SER A 380 12.47 -15.02 9.28
CA SER A 380 13.92 -15.07 9.08
C SER A 380 14.45 -16.50 9.07
N GLU A 381 14.01 -17.35 10.00
CA GLU A 381 14.40 -18.77 10.04
C GLU A 381 14.04 -19.48 8.73
N VAL A 382 12.80 -19.31 8.27
CA VAL A 382 12.31 -19.94 7.04
C VAL A 382 13.10 -19.49 5.82
N PHE A 383 13.33 -18.18 5.66
CA PHE A 383 14.08 -17.68 4.51
C PHE A 383 15.58 -17.98 4.63
N ASN A 384 16.16 -18.06 5.84
CA ASN A 384 17.54 -18.52 6.00
C ASN A 384 17.71 -19.98 5.57
N GLU A 385 16.72 -20.84 5.85
CA GLU A 385 16.74 -22.25 5.48
C GLU A 385 16.53 -22.46 3.97
N HIS A 386 15.54 -21.78 3.38
CA HIS A 386 15.12 -22.03 1.99
C HIS A 386 15.71 -21.05 0.96
N MET A 387 16.29 -19.94 1.41
CA MET A 387 17.00 -18.96 0.60
C MET A 387 18.38 -18.66 1.23
N PRO A 388 19.37 -19.55 1.08
CA PRO A 388 20.69 -19.39 1.68
C PRO A 388 21.51 -18.25 1.04
N ALA A 389 21.21 -17.91 -0.22
CA ALA A 389 21.76 -16.72 -0.87
C ALA A 389 21.06 -15.44 -0.38
N PRO A 390 21.60 -14.24 -0.67
CA PRO A 390 20.93 -12.98 -0.36
C PRO A 390 19.54 -12.82 -1.00
N ASN A 391 19.30 -13.51 -2.12
CA ASN A 391 18.07 -13.49 -2.91
C ASN A 391 18.01 -14.73 -3.85
N GLN A 392 16.88 -14.91 -4.54
CA GLN A 392 16.57 -16.00 -5.45
C GLN A 392 16.43 -15.58 -6.92
N MET A 393 16.91 -14.40 -7.34
CA MET A 393 16.81 -13.94 -8.74
C MET A 393 17.40 -14.92 -9.79
N HIS A 394 18.27 -15.85 -9.37
CA HIS A 394 18.79 -16.93 -10.20
C HIS A 394 17.76 -18.03 -10.51
N VAL A 395 16.67 -18.13 -9.75
CA VAL A 395 15.54 -19.05 -9.96
C VAL A 395 14.60 -18.48 -11.02
N ARG A 396 14.96 -18.61 -12.30
CA ARG A 396 14.29 -17.91 -13.41
C ARG A 396 12.84 -18.33 -13.71
N ARG A 397 12.38 -19.48 -13.19
CA ARG A 397 11.04 -20.04 -13.42
C ARG A 397 10.66 -20.15 -14.90
N GLU A 398 11.58 -20.66 -15.73
CA GLU A 398 11.34 -20.87 -17.18
C GLU A 398 10.24 -21.91 -17.45
N ASP A 399 9.96 -22.78 -16.48
CA ASP A 399 8.85 -23.74 -16.48
C ASP A 399 7.46 -23.09 -16.49
N VAL A 400 7.35 -21.87 -15.95
CA VAL A 400 6.06 -21.19 -15.72
C VAL A 400 5.53 -20.59 -17.02
N HIS A 401 4.32 -20.96 -17.41
CA HIS A 401 3.60 -20.39 -18.54
C HIS A 401 2.21 -19.97 -18.06
N ILE A 402 2.00 -18.65 -17.90
CA ILE A 402 0.75 -18.07 -17.42
C ILE A 402 0.08 -17.30 -18.55
N THR A 403 -1.19 -17.59 -18.79
CA THR A 403 -2.05 -16.92 -19.76
C THR A 403 -2.98 -15.92 -19.06
N ALA A 404 -3.66 -15.09 -19.84
CA ALA A 404 -4.71 -14.22 -19.32
C ALA A 404 -5.82 -15.00 -18.60
N ASN A 405 -6.21 -16.16 -19.14
CA ASN A 405 -7.24 -17.00 -18.54
C ASN A 405 -6.84 -17.54 -17.16
N ASP A 406 -5.56 -17.82 -16.95
CA ASP A 406 -5.06 -18.27 -15.64
C ASP A 406 -5.20 -17.15 -14.59
N LEU A 407 -4.87 -15.91 -14.96
CA LEU A 407 -5.05 -14.73 -14.10
C LEU A 407 -6.52 -14.36 -13.86
N LEU A 408 -7.44 -14.84 -14.70
CA LEU A 408 -8.88 -14.62 -14.59
C LEU A 408 -9.65 -15.86 -14.12
N ASN A 409 -8.94 -16.88 -13.63
CA ASN A 409 -9.56 -18.14 -13.20
C ASN A 409 -10.19 -18.03 -11.80
N MET A 410 -11.47 -17.66 -11.77
CA MET A 410 -12.26 -17.46 -10.55
C MET A 410 -12.83 -18.77 -9.96
N ASN A 411 -12.33 -19.94 -10.36
CA ASN A 411 -12.72 -21.23 -9.78
C ASN A 411 -12.13 -21.40 -8.37
N VAL A 412 -12.63 -20.61 -7.43
CA VAL A 412 -12.20 -20.62 -6.02
C VAL A 412 -13.19 -21.45 -5.21
N PRO A 413 -12.76 -22.58 -4.62
CA PRO A 413 -13.61 -23.33 -3.70
C PRO A 413 -14.03 -22.46 -2.52
N GLY A 414 -15.30 -22.53 -2.14
CA GLY A 414 -15.82 -21.78 -1.00
C GLY A 414 -17.32 -21.52 -1.16
N LYS A 415 -17.90 -20.90 -0.14
CA LYS A 415 -19.29 -20.44 -0.15
C LYS A 415 -19.33 -19.01 0.40
N VAL A 416 -20.43 -18.32 0.16
CA VAL A 416 -20.78 -17.11 0.91
C VAL A 416 -21.60 -17.55 2.11
N THR A 417 -21.31 -17.03 3.30
CA THR A 417 -22.03 -17.39 4.53
C THR A 417 -22.56 -16.15 5.24
N GLU A 418 -23.61 -16.29 6.06
CA GLU A 418 -24.04 -15.17 6.91
C GLU A 418 -22.91 -14.76 7.90
N ASP A 419 -22.11 -15.71 8.36
CA ASP A 419 -20.94 -15.43 9.20
C ASP A 419 -19.89 -14.60 8.44
N GLY A 420 -19.59 -14.95 7.18
CA GLY A 420 -18.72 -14.17 6.30
C GLY A 420 -19.20 -12.73 6.08
N ILE A 421 -20.52 -12.55 5.89
CA ILE A 421 -21.15 -11.22 5.81
C ILE A 421 -20.94 -10.44 7.11
N ARG A 422 -21.29 -11.05 8.25
CA ARG A 422 -21.17 -10.41 9.57
C ARG A 422 -19.71 -10.07 9.90
N LYS A 423 -18.76 -10.94 9.56
CA LYS A 423 -17.33 -10.71 9.73
C LYS A 423 -16.83 -9.54 8.89
N ASN A 424 -17.23 -9.46 7.62
CA ASN A 424 -16.88 -8.33 6.75
C ASN A 424 -17.45 -7.01 7.29
N LEU A 425 -18.69 -7.01 7.80
CA LEU A 425 -19.29 -5.85 8.45
C LEU A 425 -18.51 -5.44 9.71
N ASP A 426 -18.19 -6.39 10.59
CA ASP A 426 -17.48 -6.13 11.85
C ASP A 426 -16.12 -5.48 11.60
N ILE A 427 -15.39 -6.00 10.61
CA ILE A 427 -14.05 -5.53 10.22
C ILE A 427 -14.13 -4.18 9.52
N GLY A 428 -15.03 -4.02 8.55
CA GLY A 428 -15.22 -2.74 7.86
C GLY A 428 -15.62 -1.63 8.83
N LEU A 429 -16.60 -1.87 9.70
CA LEU A 429 -17.02 -0.91 10.72
C LEU A 429 -15.90 -0.55 11.69
N SER A 430 -15.19 -1.56 12.22
CA SER A 430 -14.11 -1.34 13.19
C SER A 430 -12.93 -0.58 12.59
N TYR A 431 -12.56 -0.89 11.34
CA TYR A 431 -11.50 -0.18 10.65
C TYR A 431 -11.92 1.26 10.33
N MET A 432 -13.10 1.47 9.73
CA MET A 432 -13.62 2.80 9.40
C MET A 432 -13.72 3.69 10.64
N GLU A 433 -14.20 3.16 11.76
CA GLU A 433 -14.31 3.86 13.04
C GLU A 433 -12.95 4.33 13.55
N ALA A 434 -11.94 3.47 13.52
CA ALA A 434 -10.59 3.81 13.94
C ALA A 434 -9.92 4.81 12.99
N TRP A 435 -10.15 4.64 11.69
CA TRP A 435 -9.57 5.50 10.64
C TRP A 435 -10.07 6.93 10.74
N VAL A 436 -11.38 7.13 10.96
CA VAL A 436 -11.93 8.49 11.19
C VAL A 436 -11.50 9.12 12.52
N ARG A 437 -10.91 8.33 13.44
CA ARG A 437 -10.22 8.82 14.64
C ARG A 437 -8.72 9.06 14.42
N GLY A 438 -8.24 8.94 13.18
CA GLY A 438 -6.83 9.16 12.81
C GLY A 438 -5.94 7.94 13.01
N VAL A 439 -6.48 6.73 13.14
CA VAL A 439 -5.71 5.48 13.32
C VAL A 439 -5.92 4.54 12.12
N GLY A 440 -4.88 4.38 11.29
CA GLY A 440 -4.94 3.54 10.08
C GLY A 440 -4.37 2.12 10.23
N CYS A 441 -3.72 1.81 11.35
CA CYS A 441 -3.13 0.50 11.65
C CYS A 441 -3.81 -0.07 12.89
N VAL A 442 -4.71 -1.03 12.71
CA VAL A 442 -5.72 -1.37 13.72
C VAL A 442 -5.66 -2.86 14.08
N PRO A 443 -5.46 -3.21 15.37
CA PRO A 443 -5.56 -4.60 15.80
C PRO A 443 -7.03 -5.04 15.83
N ILE A 444 -7.43 -5.91 14.91
CA ILE A 444 -8.79 -6.47 14.82
C ILE A 444 -8.68 -7.99 14.80
N ASN A 445 -9.35 -8.69 15.71
CA ASN A 445 -9.38 -10.16 15.77
C ASN A 445 -7.97 -10.81 15.72
N TYR A 446 -7.01 -10.24 16.46
CA TYR A 446 -5.59 -10.67 16.50
C TYR A 446 -4.83 -10.54 15.18
N LEU A 447 -5.30 -9.71 14.27
CA LEU A 447 -4.60 -9.32 13.04
C LEU A 447 -4.34 -7.81 13.08
N MET A 448 -3.17 -7.41 12.59
CA MET A 448 -2.87 -6.00 12.34
C MET A 448 -3.43 -5.62 10.98
N GLU A 449 -4.60 -4.99 10.97
CA GLU A 449 -5.34 -4.66 9.76
C GLU A 449 -5.05 -3.24 9.28
N ASP A 450 -5.08 -3.08 7.96
CA ASP A 450 -4.92 -1.82 7.23
C ASP A 450 -6.14 -1.59 6.30
N ALA A 451 -6.09 -0.54 5.46
CA ALA A 451 -7.23 -0.15 4.64
C ALA A 451 -7.63 -1.26 3.65
N ALA A 452 -6.69 -2.00 3.08
CA ALA A 452 -6.97 -3.09 2.13
C ALA A 452 -7.91 -4.15 2.73
N THR A 453 -7.80 -4.42 4.04
CA THR A 453 -8.71 -5.35 4.72
C THR A 453 -10.16 -4.82 4.74
N ALA A 454 -10.35 -3.52 4.96
CA ALA A 454 -11.69 -2.91 4.91
C ALA A 454 -12.21 -2.80 3.47
N GLU A 455 -11.33 -2.55 2.50
CA GLU A 455 -11.64 -2.48 1.08
C GLU A 455 -12.19 -3.81 0.53
N VAL A 456 -11.52 -4.92 0.84
CA VAL A 456 -12.00 -6.25 0.43
C VAL A 456 -13.30 -6.61 1.14
N SER A 457 -13.45 -6.27 2.43
CA SER A 457 -14.70 -6.50 3.19
C SER A 457 -15.88 -5.79 2.54
N ARG A 458 -15.77 -4.48 2.27
CA ARG A 458 -16.88 -3.74 1.66
C ARG A 458 -17.17 -4.23 0.24
N SER A 459 -16.14 -4.61 -0.51
CA SER A 459 -16.29 -5.01 -1.90
C SER A 459 -16.97 -6.36 -2.03
N GLN A 460 -16.69 -7.30 -1.12
CA GLN A 460 -17.43 -8.56 -1.05
C GLN A 460 -18.91 -8.34 -0.72
N LEU A 461 -19.20 -7.52 0.29
CA LEU A 461 -20.58 -7.19 0.67
C LEU A 461 -21.34 -6.54 -0.49
N TRP A 462 -20.71 -5.58 -1.18
CA TRP A 462 -21.26 -4.97 -2.38
C TRP A 462 -21.52 -6.01 -3.47
N GLN A 463 -20.54 -6.86 -3.77
CA GLN A 463 -20.60 -7.84 -4.85
C GLN A 463 -21.70 -8.88 -4.60
N TRP A 464 -21.79 -9.41 -3.38
CA TRP A 464 -22.80 -10.39 -3.02
C TRP A 464 -24.21 -9.82 -3.10
N THR A 465 -24.37 -8.56 -2.69
CA THR A 465 -25.65 -7.86 -2.78
C THR A 465 -26.02 -7.54 -4.23
N ARG A 466 -25.07 -7.01 -5.02
CA ARG A 466 -25.26 -6.69 -6.44
C ARG A 466 -25.76 -7.87 -7.24
N HIS A 467 -25.19 -9.05 -7.01
CA HIS A 467 -25.47 -10.27 -7.76
C HIS A 467 -26.52 -11.17 -7.09
N ASN A 468 -27.16 -10.72 -6.00
CA ASN A 468 -28.14 -11.49 -5.23
C ASN A 468 -27.66 -12.91 -4.89
N VAL A 469 -26.40 -13.02 -4.45
CA VAL A 469 -25.77 -14.30 -4.16
C VAL A 469 -26.54 -15.04 -3.06
N GLU A 470 -26.68 -16.34 -3.20
CA GLU A 470 -27.29 -17.20 -2.18
C GLU A 470 -26.22 -17.66 -1.20
N THR A 471 -26.44 -17.44 0.09
CA THR A 471 -25.54 -17.92 1.13
C THR A 471 -25.64 -19.45 1.28
N ALA A 472 -24.68 -20.06 1.96
CA ALA A 472 -24.68 -21.49 2.26
C ALA A 472 -25.93 -21.94 3.02
N GLU A 473 -26.57 -21.03 3.74
CA GLU A 473 -27.81 -21.22 4.50
C GLU A 473 -29.09 -21.01 3.65
N GLY A 474 -28.96 -20.74 2.34
CA GLY A 474 -30.09 -20.58 1.42
C GLY A 474 -30.74 -19.20 1.44
N LYS A 475 -30.09 -18.18 2.02
CA LYS A 475 -30.60 -16.80 2.03
C LYS A 475 -29.99 -16.01 0.88
N LYS A 476 -30.82 -15.28 0.13
CA LYS A 476 -30.29 -14.31 -0.85
C LYS A 476 -29.78 -13.07 -0.14
N VAL A 477 -28.59 -12.61 -0.53
CA VAL A 477 -28.02 -11.35 -0.06
C VAL A 477 -28.70 -10.19 -0.80
N THR A 478 -29.79 -9.68 -0.24
CA THR A 478 -30.50 -8.51 -0.77
C THR A 478 -30.07 -7.22 -0.07
N LYS A 479 -30.39 -6.06 -0.66
CA LYS A 479 -30.14 -4.73 -0.08
C LYS A 479 -30.69 -4.62 1.35
N ASP A 480 -31.97 -4.95 1.55
CA ASP A 480 -32.61 -4.87 2.87
C ASP A 480 -31.95 -5.80 3.89
N TYR A 481 -31.51 -6.98 3.45
CA TYR A 481 -30.81 -7.92 4.29
C TYR A 481 -29.44 -7.38 4.71
N ALA A 482 -28.64 -6.89 3.76
CA ALA A 482 -27.33 -6.31 4.03
C ALA A 482 -27.42 -5.09 4.97
N LEU A 483 -28.37 -4.18 4.73
CA LEU A 483 -28.60 -3.00 5.58
C LEU A 483 -29.03 -3.38 6.99
N ARG A 484 -29.97 -4.33 7.14
CA ARG A 484 -30.37 -4.81 8.45
C ARG A 484 -29.17 -5.36 9.23
N LEU A 485 -28.36 -6.20 8.60
CA LEU A 485 -27.15 -6.75 9.22
C LEU A 485 -26.13 -5.66 9.59
N LEU A 486 -25.95 -4.67 8.72
CA LEU A 486 -25.07 -3.52 8.99
C LEU A 486 -25.51 -2.77 10.25
N HIS A 487 -26.80 -2.43 10.36
CA HIS A 487 -27.32 -1.71 11.53
C HIS A 487 -27.23 -2.53 12.82
N GLU A 488 -27.53 -3.83 12.75
CA GLU A 488 -27.36 -4.75 13.89
C GLU A 488 -25.92 -4.75 14.40
N GLN A 489 -24.93 -4.86 13.48
CA GLN A 489 -23.52 -4.90 13.87
C GLN A 489 -23.01 -3.54 14.36
N ALA A 490 -23.39 -2.45 13.69
CA ALA A 490 -23.02 -1.10 14.10
C ALA A 490 -23.53 -0.79 15.52
N GLN A 491 -24.77 -1.16 15.83
CA GLN A 491 -25.35 -1.00 17.17
C GLN A 491 -24.57 -1.82 18.21
N LYS A 492 -24.36 -3.11 17.94
CA LYS A 492 -23.63 -4.03 18.83
C LYS A 492 -22.20 -3.57 19.12
N LEU A 493 -21.50 -3.03 18.11
CA LEU A 493 -20.15 -2.50 18.27
C LEU A 493 -20.16 -1.18 19.06
N SER A 494 -21.09 -0.27 18.75
CA SER A 494 -21.25 1.01 19.43
C SER A 494 -21.52 0.84 20.94
N GLU A 495 -22.39 -0.10 21.32
CA GLU A 495 -22.73 -0.40 22.73
C GLU A 495 -21.55 -0.90 23.56
N LYS A 496 -20.60 -1.60 22.92
CA LYS A 496 -19.40 -2.13 23.57
C LYS A 496 -18.24 -1.15 23.57
N ALA A 497 -18.31 -0.13 22.73
CA ALA A 497 -17.24 0.84 22.54
C ALA A 497 -17.31 1.97 23.58
N PRO A 498 -16.18 2.64 23.86
CA PRO A 498 -16.18 3.83 24.70
C PRO A 498 -17.12 4.93 24.19
N LYS A 499 -17.56 5.82 25.09
CA LYS A 499 -18.32 7.01 24.71
C LYS A 499 -17.53 7.87 23.72
N GLY A 500 -18.20 8.41 22.69
CA GLY A 500 -17.57 9.22 21.66
C GLY A 500 -16.97 8.42 20.49
N ASN A 501 -17.19 7.10 20.45
CA ASN A 501 -16.88 6.28 19.28
C ASN A 501 -17.58 6.79 18.01
N LYS A 502 -17.08 6.35 16.86
CA LYS A 502 -17.56 6.79 15.55
C LYS A 502 -18.30 5.69 14.77
N PHE A 503 -18.80 4.64 15.43
CA PHE A 503 -19.44 3.50 14.75
C PHE A 503 -20.69 3.89 13.96
N HIS A 504 -21.51 4.80 14.48
CA HIS A 504 -22.68 5.29 13.74
C HIS A 504 -22.31 6.11 12.50
N LEU A 505 -21.21 6.89 12.58
CA LEU A 505 -20.69 7.62 11.42
C LEU A 505 -20.12 6.66 10.38
N ALA A 506 -19.33 5.68 10.81
CA ALA A 506 -18.83 4.62 9.94
C ALA A 506 -19.96 3.89 9.23
N ALA A 507 -21.01 3.49 9.96
CA ALA A 507 -22.19 2.84 9.39
C ALA A 507 -22.87 3.68 8.31
N LYS A 508 -23.05 4.99 8.54
CA LYS A 508 -23.65 5.91 7.56
C LYS A 508 -22.90 5.91 6.21
N TYR A 509 -21.57 5.92 6.24
CA TYR A 509 -20.77 5.82 5.01
C TYR A 509 -20.80 4.42 4.40
N PHE A 510 -20.93 3.39 5.23
CA PHE A 510 -20.94 2.00 4.79
C PHE A 510 -22.28 1.61 4.13
N GLU A 511 -23.40 2.23 4.51
CA GLU A 511 -24.75 1.97 3.97
C GLU A 511 -24.77 1.93 2.44
N GLY A 512 -24.31 2.99 1.76
CA GLY A 512 -24.28 3.03 0.30
C GLY A 512 -23.41 1.93 -0.30
N GLN A 513 -22.34 1.54 0.38
CA GLN A 513 -21.36 0.56 -0.10
C GLN A 513 -21.78 -0.90 0.07
N VAL A 514 -22.76 -1.22 0.93
CA VAL A 514 -23.23 -2.60 1.13
C VAL A 514 -24.49 -2.93 0.31
N THR A 515 -25.07 -1.94 -0.36
CA THR A 515 -26.37 -2.08 -1.06
C THR A 515 -26.28 -2.72 -2.45
N GLY A 516 -25.07 -2.84 -3.01
CA GLY A 516 -24.88 -3.26 -4.40
C GLY A 516 -25.26 -2.18 -5.43
N GLU A 517 -25.49 -0.93 -5.02
CA GLU A 517 -25.82 0.19 -5.90
C GLU A 517 -24.61 1.11 -6.08
N ASP A 518 -24.24 1.86 -5.05
CA ASP A 518 -23.10 2.78 -5.09
C ASP A 518 -21.78 2.04 -4.82
N TYR A 519 -20.73 2.38 -5.58
CA TYR A 519 -19.40 1.82 -5.38
C TYR A 519 -18.35 2.93 -5.39
N ALA A 520 -17.82 3.27 -4.23
CA ALA A 520 -16.68 4.17 -4.12
C ALA A 520 -15.42 3.48 -4.66
N GLU A 521 -14.61 4.21 -5.43
CA GLU A 521 -13.36 3.67 -5.99
C GLU A 521 -12.38 3.23 -4.88
N PHE A 522 -12.35 3.96 -3.77
CA PHE A 522 -11.63 3.64 -2.53
C PHE A 522 -12.42 4.12 -1.31
N LEU A 523 -12.39 3.33 -0.22
CA LEU A 523 -12.94 3.66 1.09
C LEU A 523 -12.27 4.89 1.70
N THR A 524 -10.95 5.01 1.55
CA THR A 524 -10.18 6.15 2.07
C THR A 524 -10.64 7.46 1.45
N SER A 525 -10.90 7.48 0.15
CA SER A 525 -11.45 8.66 -0.55
C SER A 525 -12.86 9.01 -0.08
N LEU A 526 -13.68 8.00 0.24
CA LEU A 526 -15.04 8.18 0.78
C LEU A 526 -15.01 8.86 2.16
N LEU A 527 -14.01 8.55 2.99
CA LEU A 527 -13.90 9.02 4.37
C LEU A 527 -12.99 10.23 4.56
N TYR A 528 -12.17 10.60 3.57
CA TYR A 528 -11.08 11.55 3.78
C TYR A 528 -11.54 12.92 4.30
N ASP A 529 -12.73 13.37 3.90
CA ASP A 529 -13.29 14.65 4.37
C ASP A 529 -13.62 14.66 5.86
N GLU A 530 -13.89 13.51 6.48
CA GLU A 530 -14.14 13.42 7.93
C GLU A 530 -12.89 13.65 8.77
N ILE A 531 -11.71 13.49 8.17
CA ILE A 531 -10.41 13.68 8.84
C ILE A 531 -9.59 14.83 8.24
N THR A 532 -10.18 15.57 7.31
CA THR A 532 -9.58 16.76 6.70
C THR A 532 -10.12 17.99 7.39
N ASN A 533 -9.24 18.75 8.03
CA ASN A 533 -9.59 20.05 8.59
C ASN A 533 -8.62 21.11 8.08
N VAL A 534 -9.06 21.88 7.08
CA VAL A 534 -8.26 22.93 6.47
C VAL A 534 -8.47 24.26 7.21
N GLY A 535 -7.37 24.84 7.66
CA GLY A 535 -7.33 26.19 8.21
C GLY A 535 -7.32 27.28 7.11
N PRO A 536 -7.24 28.56 7.51
CA PRO A 536 -7.12 29.65 6.55
C PRO A 536 -5.81 29.53 5.74
N PRO A 537 -5.82 29.89 4.45
CA PRO A 537 -4.65 29.73 3.58
C PRO A 537 -3.49 30.61 4.06
N LYS A 538 -2.35 29.98 4.36
CA LYS A 538 -1.08 30.65 4.67
C LYS A 538 -0.17 30.54 3.44
N GLY A 539 0.07 31.66 2.77
CA GLY A 539 0.91 31.68 1.57
C GLY A 539 2.35 31.22 1.88
N ALA A 540 2.84 30.22 1.14
CA ALA A 540 4.14 29.61 1.38
C ALA A 540 5.32 30.58 1.14
N SER A 541 5.12 31.66 0.38
CA SER A 541 6.11 32.73 0.23
C SER A 541 6.43 33.48 1.52
N LYS A 542 5.57 33.37 2.54
CA LYS A 542 5.70 34.04 3.85
C LYS A 542 6.40 33.19 4.92
N LEU A 543 6.87 31.99 4.56
CA LEU A 543 7.52 31.03 5.47
C LEU A 543 8.97 31.39 5.81
#